data_AF-A0A7C3PPG7-F1
#
_entry.id   AF-A0A7C3PPG7-F1
#
_cell.length_a   1.000
_cell.length_b   1.000
_cell.length_c   1.000
_cell.angle_alpha   90.00
_cell.angle_beta   90.00
_cell.angle_gamma   90.00
#
_symmetry.space_group_name_H-M   'P 1'
#
loop_
_entity.id
_entity.type
_entity.pdbx_description
1 polymer ?
#
loop_
_entity_poly.entity_id
_entity_poly.type
_entity_poly.pdbx_seq_one_letter_code
_entity_poly.pdbx_strand_id
1 'polypeptide(L)'
;MPFEIIHKPTFTNQLLAIPKERVIQVLEKIEVLRDDPKPHGKLKKKLHGYKGDIYRLRSGDFRIIYTYGDGWVALLGVDARKDVYKDNNKDKLIDEGTGVDVSAVSNLENLLAPEKVLPPEFKPSQVETLLPVGLTEELLDRLLIPKTCFPTLLACRTFDDLLEADVPGAVRDRLFDCITAPNFDQVLNQPSFVTGSPDELLRFKEGDLLGFLLKLNPEQERFVTWAMNATGPTLLKGGPGTGKSTVALYRTREILKQLQASGVSQPRVLFTTYTNALVTFSEQLLHQLLGEDARFVEVKTADALMSSISHATEQFQIAQTNELSKLLRQAIPQAIAALEGNVLQQQAQRLILQRLQPEYLLEELTDVIDARGIETLADYQETTRTGRNISLNKSQRQAIWTLRLHFNQLLKDQGIATWAQMRLYALDRLHTMPDPPVYDAVVVDETPTNSIPQLVIDFQQHKP
;
A
#
# COMPACT_ATOMS: atom_id res chain seq x y z
N MET A 1 14.24 -28.42 -3.81
CA MET A 1 13.17 -27.46 -4.13
C MET A 1 13.83 -26.23 -4.73
N PRO A 2 13.26 -25.62 -5.78
CA PRO A 2 13.76 -24.34 -6.29
C PRO A 2 13.64 -23.27 -5.19
N PHE A 3 14.62 -22.38 -5.13
CA PHE A 3 14.66 -21.24 -4.23
C PHE A 3 13.75 -20.14 -4.75
N GLU A 4 12.98 -19.51 -3.86
CA GLU A 4 12.17 -18.35 -4.22
C GLU A 4 13.08 -17.14 -4.52
N ILE A 5 12.98 -16.58 -5.73
CA ILE A 5 13.73 -15.39 -6.09
C ILE A 5 12.97 -14.16 -5.61
N ILE A 6 13.63 -13.32 -4.83
CA ILE A 6 13.13 -12.03 -4.38
C ILE A 6 14.11 -10.94 -4.83
N HIS A 7 13.66 -9.71 -4.95
CA HIS A 7 14.55 -8.61 -5.31
C HIS A 7 14.26 -7.35 -4.51
N LYS A 8 15.25 -6.46 -4.45
CA LYS A 8 15.15 -5.14 -3.83
C LYS A 8 14.89 -4.07 -4.90
N PRO A 9 14.25 -2.93 -4.56
CA PRO A 9 14.04 -1.82 -5.49
C PRO A 9 15.30 -1.42 -6.27
N THR A 10 16.47 -1.38 -5.59
CA THR A 10 17.75 -1.06 -6.23
C THR A 10 18.09 -2.01 -7.39
N PHE A 11 17.82 -3.32 -7.27
CA PHE A 11 18.05 -4.27 -8.36
C PHE A 11 17.19 -3.93 -9.58
N THR A 12 15.92 -3.63 -9.35
CA THR A 12 14.94 -3.30 -10.40
C THR A 12 15.32 -2.01 -11.12
N ASN A 13 15.72 -0.98 -10.36
CA ASN A 13 16.21 0.28 -10.91
C ASN A 13 17.46 0.06 -11.78
N GLN A 14 18.44 -0.71 -11.29
CA GLN A 14 19.65 -1.02 -12.05
C GLN A 14 19.37 -1.88 -13.29
N LEU A 15 18.38 -2.78 -13.24
CA LEU A 15 17.95 -3.56 -14.41
C LEU A 15 17.40 -2.64 -15.52
N LEU A 16 16.73 -1.54 -15.16
CA LEU A 16 16.27 -0.50 -16.11
C LEU A 16 17.44 0.25 -16.78
N ALA A 17 18.64 0.25 -16.23
CA ALA A 17 19.80 0.85 -16.89
C ALA A 17 20.41 -0.06 -18.00
N ILE A 18 20.22 -1.39 -17.91
CA ILE A 18 20.88 -2.36 -18.81
C ILE A 18 20.23 -2.41 -20.21
N PRO A 19 20.98 -2.40 -21.33
CA PRO A 19 20.41 -2.57 -22.66
C PRO A 19 19.59 -3.87 -22.82
N LYS A 20 18.48 -3.83 -23.57
CA LYS A 20 17.52 -4.95 -23.66
C LYS A 20 18.16 -6.25 -24.13
N GLU A 21 19.06 -6.17 -25.10
CA GLU A 21 19.77 -7.32 -25.70
C GLU A 21 20.65 -8.05 -24.68
N ARG A 22 21.06 -7.33 -23.63
CA ARG A 22 21.94 -7.84 -22.57
C ARG A 22 21.18 -8.28 -21.32
N VAL A 23 19.93 -7.84 -21.13
CA VAL A 23 19.09 -8.24 -19.99
C VAL A 23 18.82 -9.75 -20.01
N ILE A 24 18.63 -10.35 -21.19
CA ILE A 24 18.38 -11.79 -21.33
C ILE A 24 19.48 -12.62 -20.64
N GLN A 25 20.75 -12.22 -20.78
CA GLN A 25 21.88 -12.91 -20.12
C GLN A 25 21.84 -12.79 -18.58
N VAL A 26 21.32 -11.67 -18.06
CA VAL A 26 21.11 -11.48 -16.63
C VAL A 26 19.99 -12.39 -16.14
N LEU A 27 18.88 -12.45 -16.87
CA LEU A 27 17.71 -13.28 -16.56
C LEU A 27 18.05 -14.78 -16.56
N GLU A 28 18.81 -15.27 -17.54
CA GLU A 28 19.27 -16.67 -17.59
C GLU A 28 20.07 -17.05 -16.33
N LYS A 29 20.89 -16.13 -15.80
CA LYS A 29 21.66 -16.38 -14.57
C LYS A 29 20.82 -16.28 -13.30
N ILE A 30 19.72 -15.54 -13.32
CA ILE A 30 18.75 -15.53 -12.21
C ILE A 30 18.03 -16.88 -12.12
N GLU A 31 17.69 -17.50 -13.26
CA GLU A 31 17.15 -18.86 -13.27
C GLU A 31 18.13 -19.88 -12.68
N VAL A 32 19.43 -19.77 -12.99
CA VAL A 32 20.44 -20.64 -12.36
C VAL A 32 20.46 -20.48 -10.84
N LEU A 33 20.27 -19.26 -10.32
CA LEU A 33 20.18 -19.00 -8.88
C LEU A 33 18.91 -19.56 -8.25
N ARG A 34 17.83 -19.74 -9.03
CA ARG A 34 16.58 -20.36 -8.59
C ARG A 34 16.79 -21.84 -8.31
N ASP A 35 17.59 -22.54 -9.11
CA ASP A 35 17.88 -23.95 -8.90
C ASP A 35 18.97 -24.17 -7.83
N ASP A 36 20.03 -23.38 -7.86
CA ASP A 36 21.15 -23.48 -6.93
C ASP A 36 21.68 -22.08 -6.53
N PRO A 37 21.54 -21.65 -5.26
CA PRO A 37 22.09 -20.39 -4.76
C PRO A 37 23.64 -20.41 -4.64
N LYS A 38 24.24 -21.60 -4.81
CA LYS A 38 25.68 -21.86 -4.80
C LYS A 38 26.13 -22.50 -6.12
N PRO A 39 25.90 -21.84 -7.28
CA PRO A 39 26.25 -22.42 -8.56
C PRO A 39 27.76 -22.71 -8.61
N HIS A 40 28.13 -23.92 -9.05
CA HIS A 40 29.50 -24.45 -8.96
C HIS A 40 30.54 -23.61 -9.74
N GLY A 41 31.76 -23.50 -9.20
CA GLY A 41 32.96 -22.97 -9.90
C GLY A 41 33.46 -21.57 -9.47
N LYS A 42 34.50 -21.05 -10.16
CA LYS A 42 35.15 -19.72 -9.92
C LYS A 42 34.24 -18.49 -10.20
N LEU A 43 32.95 -18.71 -10.43
CA LEU A 43 31.97 -17.69 -10.84
C LEU A 43 31.39 -16.90 -9.65
N LYS A 44 31.45 -17.47 -8.44
CA LYS A 44 30.99 -16.87 -7.19
C LYS A 44 32.16 -16.30 -6.38
N LYS A 45 32.02 -15.07 -5.88
CA LYS A 45 32.90 -14.52 -4.85
C LYS A 45 32.07 -13.86 -3.75
N LYS A 46 32.44 -14.07 -2.48
CA LYS A 46 31.87 -13.37 -1.34
C LYS A 46 32.46 -11.96 -1.27
N LEU A 47 31.61 -10.94 -1.14
CA LEU A 47 32.04 -9.57 -0.90
C LEU A 47 32.37 -9.41 0.59
N HIS A 48 33.48 -8.74 0.88
CA HIS A 48 33.94 -8.45 2.24
C HIS A 48 33.70 -6.96 2.52
N GLY A 49 33.41 -6.60 3.79
CA GLY A 49 33.18 -5.22 4.21
C GLY A 49 31.71 -4.80 4.38
N TYR A 50 30.77 -5.73 4.31
CA TYR A 50 29.33 -5.50 4.57
C TYR A 50 28.86 -6.35 5.75
N LYS A 51 27.80 -5.93 6.44
CA LYS A 51 27.26 -6.64 7.62
C LYS A 51 26.62 -7.98 7.26
N GLY A 52 26.15 -8.15 6.03
CA GLY A 52 25.48 -9.36 5.55
C GLY A 52 26.35 -10.27 4.68
N ASP A 53 25.92 -11.52 4.53
CA ASP A 53 26.51 -12.48 3.61
C ASP A 53 26.13 -12.16 2.16
N ILE A 54 26.92 -11.29 1.53
CA ILE A 54 26.68 -10.80 0.17
C ILE A 54 27.61 -11.49 -0.82
N TYR A 55 27.03 -11.97 -1.91
CA TYR A 55 27.69 -12.73 -2.95
C TYR A 55 27.56 -12.04 -4.30
N ARG A 56 28.52 -12.34 -5.17
CA ARG A 56 28.55 -11.86 -6.53
C ARG A 56 28.63 -13.02 -7.51
N LEU A 57 27.72 -13.05 -8.47
CA LEU A 57 27.72 -13.96 -9.61
C LEU A 57 28.09 -13.22 -10.89
N ARG A 58 29.00 -13.79 -11.69
CA ARG A 58 29.36 -13.23 -13.01
C ARG A 58 28.35 -13.67 -14.08
N SER A 59 27.77 -12.71 -14.80
CA SER A 59 26.98 -12.92 -16.02
C SER A 59 27.57 -12.09 -17.17
N GLY A 60 28.48 -12.68 -17.95
CA GLY A 60 29.19 -11.97 -19.03
C GLY A 60 29.97 -10.76 -18.52
N ASP A 61 29.56 -9.57 -18.97
CA ASP A 61 30.07 -8.25 -18.55
C ASP A 61 29.42 -7.74 -17.25
N PHE A 62 28.27 -8.30 -16.87
CA PHE A 62 27.50 -7.91 -15.69
C PHE A 62 27.83 -8.78 -14.48
N ARG A 63 27.56 -8.24 -13.31
CA ARG A 63 27.71 -8.90 -12.01
C ARG A 63 26.40 -8.76 -11.27
N ILE A 64 25.79 -9.89 -10.93
CA ILE A 64 24.58 -9.95 -10.12
C ILE A 64 25.02 -10.03 -8.66
N ILE A 65 24.55 -9.08 -7.85
CA ILE A 65 24.80 -9.02 -6.42
C ILE A 65 23.58 -9.59 -5.70
N TYR A 66 23.81 -10.60 -4.86
CA TYR A 66 22.73 -11.33 -4.22
C TYR A 66 23.12 -11.82 -2.83
N THR A 67 22.11 -12.08 -2.02
CA THR A 67 22.22 -12.84 -0.77
C THR A 67 21.18 -13.97 -0.79
N TYR A 68 21.29 -14.94 0.10
CA TYR A 68 20.36 -16.07 0.14
C TYR A 68 20.22 -16.59 1.57
N GLY A 69 19.10 -17.23 1.84
CA GLY A 69 18.81 -17.89 3.12
C GLY A 69 18.13 -19.24 2.89
N ASP A 70 17.37 -19.69 3.90
CA ASP A 70 16.66 -20.96 3.83
C ASP A 70 15.48 -20.86 2.85
N GLY A 71 15.70 -21.35 1.62
CA GLY A 71 14.67 -21.47 0.58
C GLY A 71 14.44 -20.21 -0.28
N TRP A 72 15.23 -19.15 -0.13
CA TRP A 72 15.10 -17.93 -0.95
C TRP A 72 16.46 -17.33 -1.36
N VAL A 73 16.45 -16.60 -2.47
CA VAL A 73 17.58 -15.81 -3.00
C VAL A 73 17.13 -14.36 -3.22
N ALA A 74 17.80 -13.40 -2.59
CA ALA A 74 17.53 -11.98 -2.76
C ALA A 74 18.53 -11.31 -3.70
N LEU A 75 18.03 -10.77 -4.81
CA LEU A 75 18.76 -9.92 -5.75
C LEU A 75 18.85 -8.51 -5.18
N LEU A 76 20.08 -8.04 -4.94
CA LEU A 76 20.38 -6.74 -4.33
C LEU A 76 20.80 -5.70 -5.37
N GLY A 77 21.36 -6.12 -6.50
CA GLY A 77 21.82 -5.22 -7.56
C GLY A 77 22.39 -5.94 -8.77
N VAL A 78 22.58 -5.20 -9.85
CA VAL A 78 23.24 -5.67 -11.07
C VAL A 78 24.15 -4.58 -11.63
N ASP A 79 25.42 -4.91 -11.86
CA ASP A 79 26.46 -3.92 -12.21
C ASP A 79 27.28 -4.34 -13.44
N ALA A 80 27.52 -3.41 -14.37
CA ALA A 80 28.25 -3.55 -15.62
C ALA A 80 29.69 -3.02 -15.47
N ARG A 81 30.55 -3.77 -14.78
CA ARG A 81 31.85 -3.28 -14.23
C ARG A 81 32.96 -2.99 -15.28
N LYS A 82 32.70 -2.25 -16.36
CA LYS A 82 33.73 -1.77 -17.30
C LYS A 82 33.73 -0.26 -17.57
N ASP A 83 32.66 0.47 -17.27
CA ASP A 83 32.59 1.90 -17.63
C ASP A 83 32.74 2.89 -16.45
N VAL A 84 32.83 2.41 -15.20
CA VAL A 84 32.70 3.27 -13.99
C VAL A 84 34.02 3.47 -13.22
N TYR A 85 35.18 3.13 -13.80
CA TYR A 85 36.49 3.42 -13.18
C TYR A 85 37.45 4.10 -14.15
N LYS A 86 36.99 5.17 -14.79
CA LYS A 86 37.89 6.27 -15.16
C LYS A 86 37.55 7.43 -14.24
N ASP A 87 38.50 7.70 -13.37
CA ASP A 87 38.61 8.83 -12.44
C ASP A 87 37.94 8.73 -11.05
N ASN A 88 38.84 8.60 -10.07
CA ASN A 88 38.75 9.04 -8.67
C ASN A 88 37.86 8.26 -7.69
N ASN A 89 38.15 6.97 -7.49
CA ASN A 89 38.37 6.43 -6.13
C ASN A 89 38.99 5.03 -6.19
N LYS A 90 40.33 4.97 -6.08
CA LYS A 90 41.07 3.70 -6.03
C LYS A 90 41.06 3.02 -4.66
N ASP A 91 40.50 3.65 -3.63
CA ASP A 91 40.45 3.11 -2.28
C ASP A 91 39.02 2.76 -1.85
N LYS A 92 38.57 1.57 -2.26
CA LYS A 92 37.71 0.66 -1.50
C LYS A 92 37.42 -0.55 -2.38
N LEU A 93 38.38 -1.46 -2.38
CA LEU A 93 38.30 -2.91 -2.60
C LEU A 93 39.74 -3.37 -2.88
N ILE A 94 40.59 -3.25 -1.86
CA ILE A 94 41.99 -3.69 -1.95
C ILE A 94 42.00 -5.22 -1.95
N ASP A 95 42.52 -5.76 -3.05
CA ASP A 95 43.03 -7.11 -3.22
C ASP A 95 44.47 -7.09 -2.66
N GLU A 96 44.68 -7.55 -1.44
CA GLU A 96 46.03 -7.67 -0.86
C GLU A 96 46.41 -9.15 -0.74
N GLY A 97 47.04 -9.64 -1.79
CA GLY A 97 47.95 -10.76 -1.72
C GLY A 97 49.34 -10.27 -2.06
N THR A 98 50.16 -9.98 -1.05
CA THR A 98 51.63 -10.16 -0.96
C THR A 98 52.10 -9.40 0.29
N GLY A 99 52.60 -10.12 1.29
CA GLY A 99 53.08 -9.50 2.53
C GLY A 99 54.42 -8.79 2.36
N VAL A 100 54.65 -7.75 3.17
CA VAL A 100 55.99 -7.34 3.63
C VAL A 100 55.89 -6.71 5.04
N ASP A 101 56.82 -7.19 5.86
CA ASP A 101 57.43 -6.79 7.12
C ASP A 101 56.84 -5.74 8.09
N VAL A 102 56.81 -6.21 9.33
CA VAL A 102 56.71 -5.44 10.58
C VAL A 102 58.13 -5.11 11.05
N SER A 103 58.62 -3.89 10.81
CA SER A 103 59.62 -3.24 11.67
C SER A 103 59.98 -1.83 11.19
N ALA A 104 59.36 -0.80 11.77
CA ALA A 104 59.95 0.53 11.92
C ALA A 104 59.22 1.31 13.02
N VAL A 105 59.75 1.17 14.22
CA VAL A 105 59.53 1.96 15.44
C VAL A 105 59.66 3.47 15.07
N SER A 106 58.93 4.44 15.64
CA SER A 106 59.25 4.99 16.96
C SER A 106 58.31 6.15 17.35
N ASN A 107 58.23 6.36 18.66
CA ASN A 107 57.88 7.58 19.40
C ASN A 107 56.44 7.71 19.92
N LEU A 108 56.23 7.03 21.04
CA LEU A 108 55.05 7.05 21.90
C LEU A 108 55.09 8.17 22.97
N GLU A 109 55.89 9.23 22.78
CA GLU A 109 56.14 10.25 23.83
C GLU A 109 55.33 11.55 23.68
N ASN A 110 54.52 11.72 22.63
CA ASN A 110 53.73 12.95 22.44
C ASN A 110 52.29 12.90 23.01
N LEU A 111 51.94 11.90 23.83
CA LEU A 111 50.56 11.67 24.32
C LEU A 111 50.21 12.36 25.65
N LEU A 112 51.04 13.28 26.18
CA LEU A 112 50.86 13.82 27.54
C LEU A 112 50.91 15.35 27.68
N ALA A 113 50.71 16.13 26.63
CA ALA A 113 50.53 17.59 26.74
C ALA A 113 49.13 18.02 26.26
N PRO A 114 48.31 18.72 27.08
CA PRO A 114 47.02 19.23 26.65
C PRO A 114 47.22 20.54 25.85
N GLU A 115 47.47 20.43 24.55
CA GLU A 115 47.43 21.59 23.66
C GLU A 115 45.99 21.93 23.27
N LYS A 116 45.64 23.22 23.42
CA LYS A 116 44.39 23.83 22.95
C LYS A 116 44.21 23.54 21.45
N VAL A 117 43.29 22.64 21.13
CA VAL A 117 42.81 22.46 19.76
C VAL A 117 41.94 23.67 19.40
N LEU A 118 42.53 24.62 18.67
CA LEU A 118 41.74 25.52 17.83
C LEU A 118 41.04 24.66 16.77
N PRO A 119 39.76 24.92 16.44
CA PRO A 119 39.07 24.20 15.39
C PRO A 119 39.88 24.31 14.09
N PRO A 120 40.07 23.22 13.33
CA PRO A 120 40.68 23.34 12.01
C PRO A 120 39.81 24.27 11.16
N GLU A 121 40.43 25.30 10.60
CA GLU A 121 39.83 26.10 9.54
C GLU A 121 39.43 25.14 8.41
N PHE A 122 38.12 24.89 8.29
CA PHE A 122 37.54 24.28 7.09
C PHE A 122 37.78 25.26 5.94
N LYS A 123 38.86 25.06 5.19
CA LYS A 123 38.90 25.51 3.81
C LYS A 123 37.96 24.58 3.04
N PRO A 124 36.83 25.05 2.49
CA PRO A 124 36.03 24.24 1.60
C PRO A 124 36.87 24.00 0.35
N SER A 125 37.56 22.87 0.30
CA SER A 125 38.05 22.33 -0.95
C SER A 125 36.81 21.94 -1.75
N GLN A 126 36.26 22.89 -2.52
CA GLN A 126 35.28 22.61 -3.57
C GLN A 126 36.00 21.82 -4.67
N VAL A 127 36.24 20.55 -4.41
CA VAL A 127 36.45 19.59 -5.49
C VAL A 127 35.04 19.30 -5.99
N GLU A 128 34.63 19.95 -7.08
CA GLU A 128 33.39 19.62 -7.78
C GLU A 128 33.43 18.13 -8.12
N THR A 129 32.73 17.32 -7.33
CA THR A 129 32.62 15.88 -7.55
C THR A 129 31.54 15.70 -8.60
N LEU A 130 31.99 15.73 -9.86
CA LEU A 130 31.14 15.47 -11.01
C LEU A 130 30.47 14.10 -10.87
N LEU A 131 29.28 13.97 -11.44
CA LEU A 131 28.56 12.70 -11.47
C LEU A 131 29.40 11.61 -12.16
N PRO A 132 29.43 10.37 -11.62
CA PRO A 132 30.21 9.27 -12.20
C PRO A 132 29.78 8.88 -13.62
N VAL A 133 28.54 9.21 -13.98
CA VAL A 133 27.93 8.92 -15.28
C VAL A 133 27.23 10.20 -15.77
N GLY A 134 27.49 10.58 -17.01
CA GLY A 134 26.76 11.67 -17.66
C GLY A 134 25.30 11.28 -17.87
N LEU A 135 24.37 12.11 -17.39
CA LEU A 135 22.94 11.93 -17.60
C LEU A 135 22.62 12.23 -19.07
N THR A 136 22.45 11.21 -19.90
CA THR A 136 22.04 11.34 -21.31
C THR A 136 20.55 11.11 -21.45
N GLU A 137 19.92 11.70 -22.48
CA GLU A 137 18.49 11.45 -22.78
C GLU A 137 18.18 9.96 -22.94
N GLU A 138 19.08 9.20 -23.57
CA GLU A 138 18.96 7.75 -23.72
C GLU A 138 18.92 7.01 -22.38
N LEU A 139 19.72 7.43 -21.40
CA LEU A 139 19.72 6.84 -20.06
C LEU A 139 18.42 7.18 -19.33
N LEU A 140 17.97 8.44 -19.40
CA LEU A 140 16.73 8.88 -18.74
C LEU A 140 15.50 8.17 -19.31
N ASP A 141 15.46 7.97 -20.63
CA ASP A 141 14.37 7.26 -21.32
C ASP A 141 14.35 5.77 -20.94
N ARG A 142 15.52 5.12 -20.88
CA ARG A 142 15.65 3.72 -20.40
C ARG A 142 15.22 3.55 -18.95
N LEU A 143 15.47 4.55 -18.11
CA LEU A 143 15.03 4.57 -16.71
C LEU A 143 13.54 4.89 -16.55
N LEU A 144 12.79 5.04 -17.64
CA LEU A 144 11.35 5.37 -17.63
C LEU A 144 11.08 6.65 -16.82
N ILE A 145 11.96 7.64 -16.94
CA ILE A 145 11.81 8.93 -16.26
C ILE A 145 10.83 9.79 -17.08
N PRO A 146 9.89 10.51 -16.46
CA PRO A 146 9.00 11.41 -17.17
C PRO A 146 9.79 12.48 -17.95
N LYS A 147 9.43 12.71 -19.22
CA LYS A 147 10.08 13.72 -20.07
C LYS A 147 10.04 15.14 -19.50
N THR A 148 9.10 15.41 -18.60
CA THR A 148 9.02 16.67 -17.84
C THR A 148 10.23 16.93 -16.96
N CYS A 149 10.90 15.88 -16.49
CA CYS A 149 12.08 15.98 -15.62
C CYS A 149 13.39 16.09 -16.41
N PHE A 150 13.39 15.84 -17.72
CA PHE A 150 14.61 15.78 -18.53
C PHE A 150 15.40 17.10 -18.51
N PRO A 151 14.78 18.28 -18.72
CA PRO A 151 15.54 19.54 -18.75
C PRO A 151 16.30 19.79 -17.45
N THR A 152 15.68 19.53 -16.30
CA THR A 152 16.29 19.69 -14.98
C THR A 152 17.44 18.70 -14.78
N LEU A 153 17.22 17.43 -15.14
CA LEU A 153 18.21 16.36 -14.91
C LEU A 153 19.42 16.45 -15.84
N LEU A 154 19.22 16.83 -17.11
CA LEU A 154 20.33 17.04 -18.06
C LEU A 154 21.23 18.22 -17.67
N ALA A 155 20.73 19.15 -16.85
CA ALA A 155 21.49 20.28 -16.33
C ALA A 155 22.35 19.93 -15.11
N CYS A 156 22.03 18.84 -14.39
CA CYS A 156 22.76 18.41 -13.20
C CYS A 156 24.16 17.87 -13.57
N ARG A 157 25.21 18.43 -12.97
CA ARG A 157 26.60 17.99 -13.19
C ARG A 157 27.22 17.37 -11.94
N THR A 158 26.71 17.72 -10.76
CA THR A 158 27.20 17.24 -9.46
C THR A 158 26.10 16.50 -8.70
N PHE A 159 26.49 15.82 -7.61
CA PHE A 159 25.53 15.22 -6.69
C PHE A 159 24.65 16.26 -5.99
N ASP A 160 25.21 17.43 -5.68
CA ASP A 160 24.47 18.52 -5.04
C ASP A 160 23.39 19.06 -5.99
N ASP A 161 23.70 19.23 -7.28
CA ASP A 161 22.70 19.63 -8.29
C ASP A 161 21.54 18.63 -8.37
N LEU A 162 21.81 17.32 -8.23
CA LEU A 162 20.79 16.28 -8.29
C LEU A 162 19.94 16.22 -7.01
N LEU A 163 20.53 16.55 -5.86
CA LEU A 163 19.82 16.65 -4.58
C LEU A 163 18.88 17.86 -4.57
N GLU A 164 19.34 18.99 -5.11
CA GLU A 164 18.57 20.24 -5.20
C GLU A 164 17.56 20.28 -6.37
N ALA A 165 17.70 19.38 -7.35
CA ALA A 165 16.79 19.31 -8.48
C ALA A 165 15.32 19.10 -8.06
N ASP A 166 14.43 19.90 -8.65
CA ASP A 166 12.97 19.79 -8.49
C ASP A 166 12.42 18.60 -9.29
N VAL A 167 12.66 17.41 -8.76
CA VAL A 167 12.18 16.13 -9.30
C VAL A 167 11.55 15.29 -8.20
N PRO A 168 10.54 14.45 -8.51
CA PRO A 168 9.96 13.53 -7.54
C PRO A 168 11.02 12.64 -6.89
N GLY A 169 10.91 12.38 -5.58
CA GLY A 169 11.88 11.57 -4.83
C GLY A 169 12.15 10.20 -5.46
N ALA A 170 11.10 9.52 -5.95
CA ALA A 170 11.24 8.23 -6.64
C ALA A 170 12.09 8.28 -7.93
N VAL A 171 12.05 9.39 -8.66
CA VAL A 171 12.90 9.61 -9.85
C VAL A 171 14.35 9.82 -9.42
N ARG A 172 14.54 10.61 -8.35
CA ARG A 172 15.86 10.86 -7.77
C ARG A 172 16.50 9.56 -7.27
N ASP A 173 15.77 8.76 -6.50
CA ASP A 173 16.26 7.49 -5.94
C ASP A 173 16.65 6.51 -7.06
N ARG A 174 15.82 6.40 -8.12
CA ARG A 174 16.14 5.58 -9.29
C ARG A 174 17.43 6.01 -9.97
N LEU A 175 17.67 7.31 -10.11
CA LEU A 175 18.90 7.83 -10.67
C LEU A 175 20.09 7.52 -9.77
N PHE A 176 19.98 7.77 -8.46
CA PHE A 176 21.02 7.45 -7.49
C PHE A 176 21.43 5.98 -7.54
N ASP A 177 20.45 5.07 -7.54
CA ASP A 177 20.68 3.62 -7.63
C ASP A 177 21.44 3.22 -8.90
N CYS A 178 21.32 3.99 -9.98
CA CYS A 178 21.93 3.67 -11.28
C CYS A 178 23.29 4.34 -11.51
N ILE A 179 23.49 5.55 -11.00
CA ILE A 179 24.73 6.33 -11.22
C ILE A 179 25.75 6.15 -10.09
N THR A 180 25.34 5.58 -8.95
CA THR A 180 26.22 5.35 -7.79
C THR A 180 26.34 3.87 -7.45
N ALA A 181 27.45 3.50 -6.80
CA ALA A 181 27.58 2.19 -6.21
C ALA A 181 26.68 2.10 -4.96
N PRO A 182 25.67 1.21 -4.92
CA PRO A 182 24.75 1.17 -3.81
C PRO A 182 25.43 0.68 -2.53
N ASN A 183 25.01 1.23 -1.40
CA ASN A 183 25.38 0.69 -0.10
C ASN A 183 24.53 -0.55 0.20
N PHE A 184 25.10 -1.74 0.00
CA PHE A 184 24.34 -2.98 0.17
C PHE A 184 23.81 -3.22 1.58
N ASP A 185 24.39 -2.61 2.63
CA ASP A 185 23.81 -2.68 3.99
C ASP A 185 22.48 -1.91 4.06
N GLN A 186 22.34 -0.82 3.32
CA GLN A 186 21.09 -0.08 3.19
C GLN A 186 20.10 -0.81 2.28
N VAL A 187 20.59 -1.40 1.18
CA VAL A 187 19.76 -2.19 0.26
C VAL A 187 19.15 -3.41 0.95
N LEU A 188 19.86 -4.05 1.88
CA LEU A 188 19.33 -5.16 2.67
C LEU A 188 18.08 -4.76 3.48
N ASN A 189 18.01 -3.50 3.94
CA ASN A 189 16.89 -2.96 4.71
C ASN A 189 15.70 -2.48 3.86
N GLN A 190 15.84 -2.42 2.53
CA GLN A 190 14.73 -2.08 1.65
C GLN A 190 13.64 -3.16 1.68
N PRO A 191 12.38 -2.84 1.30
CA PRO A 191 11.37 -3.88 1.09
C PRO A 191 11.83 -4.90 0.04
N SER A 192 11.43 -6.15 0.22
CA SER A 192 11.67 -7.21 -0.76
C SER A 192 10.41 -7.43 -1.59
N PHE A 193 10.59 -7.67 -2.88
CA PHE A 193 9.52 -8.05 -3.79
C PHE A 193 9.71 -9.50 -4.25
N VAL A 194 8.61 -10.23 -4.43
CA VAL A 194 8.63 -11.56 -5.04
C VAL A 194 8.91 -11.39 -6.52
N THR A 195 9.97 -12.04 -7.00
CA THR A 195 10.30 -12.06 -8.42
C THR A 195 9.53 -13.22 -9.05
N GLY A 196 8.58 -12.89 -9.93
CA GLY A 196 7.85 -13.90 -10.70
C GLY A 196 8.74 -14.56 -11.76
N SER A 197 8.19 -14.77 -12.95
CA SER A 197 8.95 -15.33 -14.09
C SER A 197 10.01 -14.35 -14.63
N PRO A 198 11.08 -14.82 -15.30
CA PRO A 198 11.98 -13.96 -16.09
C PRO A 198 11.24 -13.05 -17.07
N ASP A 199 10.14 -13.55 -17.64
CA ASP A 199 9.31 -12.82 -18.58
C ASP A 199 8.62 -11.60 -17.92
N GLU A 200 8.29 -11.67 -16.62
CA GLU A 200 7.80 -10.51 -15.86
C GLU A 200 8.88 -9.43 -15.68
N LEU A 201 10.13 -9.82 -15.40
CA LEU A 201 11.25 -8.87 -15.33
C LEU A 201 11.52 -8.22 -16.70
N LEU A 202 11.33 -8.97 -17.78
CA LEU A 202 11.46 -8.45 -19.14
C LEU A 202 10.31 -7.49 -19.50
N ARG A 203 9.06 -7.82 -19.14
CA ARG A 203 7.91 -6.93 -19.31
C ARG A 203 8.05 -5.63 -18.50
N PHE A 204 8.49 -5.74 -17.26
CA PHE A 204 8.81 -4.57 -16.43
C PHE A 204 9.85 -3.66 -17.11
N LYS A 205 10.87 -4.27 -17.71
CA LYS A 205 11.89 -3.56 -18.48
C LYS A 205 11.33 -2.86 -19.73
N GLU A 206 10.25 -3.37 -20.29
CA GLU A 206 9.54 -2.79 -21.43
C GLU A 206 8.58 -1.67 -21.04
N GLY A 207 8.46 -1.36 -19.74
CA GLY A 207 7.55 -0.34 -19.21
C GLY A 207 6.14 -0.85 -18.96
N ASP A 208 5.91 -2.17 -19.09
CA ASP A 208 4.67 -2.80 -18.65
C ASP A 208 4.64 -2.82 -17.12
N LEU A 209 3.62 -2.18 -16.55
CA LEU A 209 3.56 -1.76 -15.15
C LEU A 209 3.15 -2.91 -14.21
N LEU A 210 3.73 -4.10 -14.41
CA LEU A 210 3.52 -5.23 -13.52
C LEU A 210 4.25 -4.95 -12.21
N GLY A 211 3.51 -4.39 -11.25
CA GLY A 211 4.02 -4.10 -9.92
C GLY A 211 4.34 -5.39 -9.18
N PHE A 212 5.61 -5.65 -8.91
CA PHE A 212 6.03 -6.83 -8.17
C PHE A 212 5.35 -6.88 -6.78
N LEU A 213 4.90 -8.07 -6.39
CA LEU A 213 4.24 -8.28 -5.10
C LEU A 213 5.25 -8.07 -3.96
N LEU A 214 4.89 -7.23 -2.98
CA LEU A 214 5.65 -7.12 -1.73
C LEU A 214 5.70 -8.50 -1.05
N LYS A 215 6.91 -8.95 -0.71
CA LYS A 215 7.10 -10.15 0.09
C LYS A 215 6.74 -9.86 1.54
N LEU A 216 5.91 -10.71 2.11
CA LEU A 216 5.59 -10.65 3.53
C LEU A 216 6.84 -10.93 4.36
N ASN A 217 7.01 -10.19 5.44
CA ASN A 217 7.99 -10.55 6.46
C ASN A 217 7.45 -11.72 7.33
N PRO A 218 8.30 -12.43 8.11
CA PRO A 218 7.86 -13.56 8.92
C PRO A 218 6.77 -13.24 9.94
N GLU A 219 6.66 -11.99 10.40
CA GLU A 219 5.58 -11.57 11.30
C GLU A 219 4.24 -11.47 10.56
N GLN A 220 4.25 -10.89 9.35
CA GLN A 220 3.09 -10.75 8.48
C GLN A 220 2.59 -12.10 7.96
N GLU A 221 3.49 -13.03 7.64
CA GLU A 221 3.14 -14.41 7.23
C GLU A 221 2.28 -15.12 8.29
N ARG A 222 2.56 -14.90 9.58
CA ARG A 222 1.74 -15.47 10.66
C ARG A 222 0.30 -15.00 10.59
N PHE A 223 0.07 -13.73 10.23
CA PHE A 223 -1.29 -13.17 10.13
C PHE A 223 -2.05 -13.62 8.89
N VAL A 224 -1.36 -14.15 7.87
CA VAL A 224 -2.02 -14.75 6.69
C VAL A 224 -2.74 -16.03 7.07
N THR A 225 -2.06 -16.92 7.79
CA THR A 225 -2.58 -18.25 8.16
C THR A 225 -3.25 -18.27 9.54
N TRP A 226 -3.07 -17.23 10.34
CA TRP A 226 -3.71 -17.11 11.65
C TRP A 226 -5.23 -17.14 11.52
N ALA A 227 -5.87 -17.95 12.37
CA ALA A 227 -7.32 -18.07 12.45
C ALA A 227 -8.01 -18.54 11.15
N MET A 228 -7.31 -19.25 10.26
CA MET A 228 -7.91 -19.87 9.06
C MET A 228 -8.94 -20.97 9.39
N ASN A 229 -8.83 -21.57 10.57
CA ASN A 229 -9.80 -22.54 11.08
C ASN A 229 -10.81 -21.93 12.06
N ALA A 230 -10.82 -20.59 12.20
CA ALA A 230 -11.79 -19.94 13.08
C ALA A 230 -13.19 -20.05 12.48
N THR A 231 -14.17 -20.31 13.32
CA THR A 231 -15.59 -20.42 12.94
C THR A 231 -16.30 -19.07 12.84
N GLY A 232 -15.59 -17.96 13.04
CA GLY A 232 -16.16 -16.62 13.08
C GLY A 232 -15.23 -15.54 12.49
N PRO A 233 -15.71 -14.29 12.40
CA PRO A 233 -14.99 -13.20 11.75
C PRO A 233 -13.68 -12.87 12.47
N THR A 234 -12.63 -12.60 11.70
CA THR A 234 -11.29 -12.26 12.21
C THR A 234 -10.96 -10.80 11.91
N LEU A 235 -10.52 -10.04 12.92
CA LEU A 235 -10.13 -8.64 12.77
C LEU A 235 -8.62 -8.47 12.99
N LEU A 236 -7.91 -8.02 11.95
CA LEU A 236 -6.50 -7.65 12.03
C LEU A 236 -6.36 -6.14 12.26
N LYS A 237 -5.74 -5.74 13.38
CA LYS A 237 -5.41 -4.34 13.69
C LYS A 237 -3.92 -4.10 13.54
N GLY A 238 -3.55 -2.95 12.96
CA GLY A 238 -2.16 -2.54 12.79
C GLY A 238 -2.06 -1.07 12.42
N GLY A 239 -0.95 -0.44 12.84
CA GLY A 239 -0.68 0.98 12.57
C GLY A 239 -0.58 1.30 11.05
N PRO A 240 -0.50 2.58 10.69
CA PRO A 240 -0.18 2.99 9.32
C PRO A 240 1.13 2.35 8.83
N GLY A 241 1.17 1.90 7.58
CA GLY A 241 2.39 1.37 6.97
C GLY A 241 2.79 -0.06 7.38
N THR A 242 2.03 -0.76 8.23
CA THR A 242 2.38 -2.13 8.67
C THR A 242 2.08 -3.23 7.65
N GLY A 243 1.67 -2.89 6.42
CA GLY A 243 1.39 -3.85 5.34
C GLY A 243 0.10 -4.67 5.50
N LYS A 244 -0.94 -4.11 6.15
CA LYS A 244 -2.24 -4.78 6.31
C LYS A 244 -2.87 -5.20 4.99
N SER A 245 -2.87 -4.32 3.99
CA SER A 245 -3.38 -4.62 2.66
C SER A 245 -2.61 -5.78 2.01
N THR A 246 -1.29 -5.82 2.17
CA THR A 246 -0.48 -6.97 1.72
C THR A 246 -0.93 -8.26 2.42
N VAL A 247 -1.12 -8.24 3.74
CA VAL A 247 -1.64 -9.41 4.47
C VAL A 247 -3.03 -9.82 3.95
N ALA A 248 -3.92 -8.88 3.66
CA ALA A 248 -5.25 -9.17 3.12
C ALA A 248 -5.20 -9.88 1.76
N LEU A 249 -4.33 -9.44 0.84
CA LEU A 249 -4.12 -10.08 -0.46
C LEU A 249 -3.63 -11.52 -0.31
N TYR A 250 -2.60 -11.73 0.51
CA TYR A 250 -2.05 -13.08 0.74
C TYR A 250 -3.02 -13.98 1.52
N ARG A 251 -3.83 -13.41 2.42
CA ARG A 251 -4.90 -14.15 3.10
C ARG A 251 -5.98 -14.61 2.12
N THR A 252 -6.31 -13.78 1.14
CA THR A 252 -7.24 -14.15 0.05
C THR A 252 -6.74 -15.39 -0.71
N ARG A 253 -5.44 -15.43 -1.04
CA ARG A 253 -4.82 -16.62 -1.64
C ARG A 253 -4.94 -17.85 -0.77
N GLU A 254 -4.65 -17.72 0.52
CA GLU A 254 -4.69 -18.86 1.43
C GLU A 254 -6.11 -19.40 1.65
N ILE A 255 -7.08 -18.49 1.75
CA ILE A 255 -8.51 -18.84 1.84
C ILE A 255 -8.93 -19.64 0.62
N LEU A 256 -8.55 -19.18 -0.57
CA LEU A 256 -8.88 -19.84 -1.82
C LEU A 256 -8.31 -21.27 -1.88
N LYS A 257 -7.03 -21.43 -1.51
CA LYS A 257 -6.38 -22.75 -1.42
C LYS A 257 -7.09 -23.68 -0.43
N GLN A 258 -7.49 -23.17 0.74
CA GLN A 258 -8.18 -23.97 1.75
C GLN A 258 -9.57 -24.41 1.27
N LEU A 259 -10.32 -23.53 0.58
CA LEU A 259 -11.62 -23.86 0.01
C LEU A 259 -11.50 -24.96 -1.06
N GLN A 260 -10.54 -24.82 -1.97
CA GLN A 260 -10.25 -25.84 -2.99
C GLN A 260 -9.83 -27.17 -2.36
N ALA A 261 -8.94 -27.15 -1.36
CA ALA A 261 -8.51 -28.34 -0.64
C ALA A 261 -9.66 -29.02 0.13
N SER A 262 -10.67 -28.26 0.53
CA SER A 262 -11.88 -28.76 1.19
C SER A 262 -12.93 -29.31 0.19
N GLY A 263 -12.62 -29.33 -1.11
CA GLY A 263 -13.46 -29.90 -2.16
C GLY A 263 -14.43 -28.91 -2.82
N VAL A 264 -14.31 -27.61 -2.57
CA VAL A 264 -15.11 -26.59 -3.27
C VAL A 264 -14.54 -26.40 -4.68
N SER A 265 -15.30 -26.83 -5.70
CA SER A 265 -14.86 -26.83 -7.10
C SER A 265 -14.84 -25.43 -7.75
N GLN A 266 -15.71 -24.54 -7.29
CA GLN A 266 -15.82 -23.15 -7.76
C GLN A 266 -15.99 -22.21 -6.56
N PRO A 267 -14.91 -21.98 -5.79
CA PRO A 267 -14.97 -21.07 -4.64
C PRO A 267 -15.29 -19.65 -5.11
N ARG A 268 -16.09 -18.93 -4.32
CA ARG A 268 -16.37 -17.50 -4.55
C ARG A 268 -15.87 -16.69 -3.38
N VAL A 269 -14.84 -15.90 -3.60
CA VAL A 269 -14.25 -15.02 -2.57
C VAL A 269 -14.50 -13.57 -2.95
N LEU A 270 -15.02 -12.78 -2.02
CA LEU A 270 -15.18 -11.35 -2.19
C LEU A 270 -14.02 -10.61 -1.51
N PHE A 271 -13.35 -9.71 -2.24
CA PHE A 271 -12.39 -8.76 -1.69
C PHE A 271 -12.98 -7.36 -1.78
N THR A 272 -13.26 -6.73 -0.64
CA THR A 272 -13.83 -5.38 -0.62
C THR A 272 -12.83 -4.34 -0.14
N THR A 273 -12.80 -3.19 -0.80
CA THR A 273 -11.99 -2.03 -0.41
C THR A 273 -12.77 -0.73 -0.50
N TYR A 274 -12.18 0.39 -0.08
CA TYR A 274 -12.88 1.66 0.05
C TYR A 274 -13.00 2.46 -1.25
N THR A 275 -11.99 2.42 -2.14
CA THR A 275 -11.97 3.27 -3.34
C THR A 275 -11.82 2.47 -4.63
N ASN A 276 -12.32 3.02 -5.74
CA ASN A 276 -12.16 2.38 -7.06
C ASN A 276 -10.69 2.26 -7.49
N ALA A 277 -9.83 3.21 -7.09
CA ALA A 277 -8.40 3.11 -7.35
C ALA A 277 -7.77 1.91 -6.63
N LEU A 278 -8.18 1.66 -5.38
CA LEU A 278 -7.77 0.47 -4.63
C LEU A 278 -8.35 -0.81 -5.22
N VAL A 279 -9.57 -0.80 -5.76
CA VAL A 279 -10.14 -1.96 -6.47
C VAL A 279 -9.23 -2.37 -7.62
N THR A 280 -8.94 -1.44 -8.54
CA THR A 280 -8.09 -1.72 -9.70
C THR A 280 -6.70 -2.19 -9.29
N PHE A 281 -6.11 -1.57 -8.26
CA PHE A 281 -4.81 -1.97 -7.76
C PHE A 281 -4.84 -3.37 -7.12
N SER A 282 -5.82 -3.66 -6.28
CA SER A 282 -5.99 -4.98 -5.65
C SER A 282 -6.27 -6.07 -6.68
N GLU A 283 -7.07 -5.80 -7.73
CA GLU A 283 -7.31 -6.73 -8.84
C GLU A 283 -6.02 -7.11 -9.54
N GLN A 284 -5.18 -6.13 -9.88
CA GLN A 284 -3.88 -6.37 -10.53
C GLN A 284 -2.98 -7.26 -9.66
N LEU A 285 -2.89 -6.96 -8.37
CA LEU A 285 -2.06 -7.73 -7.43
C LEU A 285 -2.63 -9.14 -7.20
N LEU A 286 -3.94 -9.30 -7.08
CA LEU A 286 -4.59 -10.61 -6.96
C LEU A 286 -4.41 -11.43 -8.23
N HIS A 287 -4.51 -10.81 -9.41
CA HIS A 287 -4.27 -11.50 -10.68
C HIS A 287 -2.85 -12.03 -10.77
N GLN A 288 -1.86 -11.26 -10.33
CA GLN A 288 -0.47 -11.73 -10.26
C GLN A 288 -0.27 -12.81 -9.20
N LEU A 289 -0.90 -12.67 -8.03
CA LEU A 289 -0.72 -13.57 -6.90
C LEU A 289 -1.39 -14.94 -7.11
N LEU A 290 -2.52 -14.96 -7.81
CA LEU A 290 -3.39 -16.12 -7.98
C LEU A 290 -3.31 -16.71 -9.41
N GLY A 291 -2.90 -15.94 -10.41
CA GLY A 291 -2.95 -16.36 -11.81
C GLY A 291 -4.38 -16.66 -12.26
N GLU A 292 -4.60 -17.83 -12.87
CA GLU A 292 -5.91 -18.30 -13.33
C GLU A 292 -6.96 -18.36 -12.20
N ASP A 293 -6.53 -18.60 -10.96
CA ASP A 293 -7.40 -18.68 -9.79
C ASP A 293 -7.98 -17.31 -9.39
N ALA A 294 -7.47 -16.21 -9.96
CA ALA A 294 -8.03 -14.87 -9.75
C ALA A 294 -9.49 -14.77 -10.19
N ARG A 295 -9.95 -15.61 -11.13
CA ARG A 295 -11.36 -15.68 -11.56
C ARG A 295 -12.34 -16.05 -10.46
N PHE A 296 -11.85 -16.63 -9.36
CA PHE A 296 -12.64 -17.00 -8.19
C PHE A 296 -12.76 -15.85 -7.17
N VAL A 297 -12.08 -14.73 -7.42
CA VAL A 297 -12.07 -13.57 -6.54
C VAL A 297 -12.75 -12.39 -7.23
N GLU A 298 -13.77 -11.85 -6.57
CA GLU A 298 -14.47 -10.65 -7.00
C GLU A 298 -13.98 -9.46 -6.17
N VAL A 299 -13.50 -8.40 -6.83
CA VAL A 299 -13.00 -7.21 -6.13
C VAL A 299 -13.96 -6.04 -6.36
N LYS A 300 -14.52 -5.50 -5.28
CA LYS A 300 -15.51 -4.41 -5.37
C LYS A 300 -15.36 -3.41 -4.24
N THR A 301 -15.88 -2.21 -4.42
CA THR A 301 -16.17 -1.35 -3.27
C THR A 301 -17.42 -1.85 -2.56
N ALA A 302 -17.55 -1.59 -1.26
CA ALA A 302 -18.77 -1.91 -0.53
C ALA A 302 -19.99 -1.23 -1.20
N ASP A 303 -19.84 0.01 -1.62
CA ASP A 303 -20.90 0.77 -2.29
C ASP A 303 -21.28 0.18 -3.66
N ALA A 304 -20.32 -0.31 -4.46
CA ALA A 304 -20.60 -0.98 -5.74
C ALA A 304 -21.33 -2.33 -5.54
N LEU A 305 -20.96 -3.08 -4.51
CA LEU A 305 -21.65 -4.31 -4.13
C LEU A 305 -23.13 -4.02 -3.78
N MET A 306 -23.38 -2.97 -3.00
CA MET A 306 -24.73 -2.56 -2.59
C MET A 306 -25.59 -2.05 -3.75
N SER A 307 -24.98 -1.25 -4.62
CA SER A 307 -25.61 -0.78 -5.85
C SER A 307 -26.04 -1.95 -6.73
N SER A 308 -25.22 -3.01 -6.84
CA SER A 308 -25.57 -4.20 -7.64
C SER A 308 -26.79 -4.96 -7.13
N ILE A 309 -27.05 -4.96 -5.81
CA ILE A 309 -28.25 -5.55 -5.21
C ILE A 309 -29.47 -4.65 -5.39
N SER A 310 -29.28 -3.34 -5.23
CA SER A 310 -30.37 -2.37 -5.24
C SER A 310 -30.96 -2.14 -6.64
N HIS A 311 -30.11 -2.07 -7.67
CA HIS A 311 -30.55 -1.82 -9.06
C HIS A 311 -31.42 -2.95 -9.65
N ALA A 312 -31.45 -4.13 -9.04
CA ALA A 312 -32.25 -5.24 -9.51
C ALA A 312 -33.77 -5.02 -9.31
N THR A 313 -34.21 -4.06 -8.46
CA THR A 313 -35.63 -3.97 -8.07
C THR A 313 -36.21 -2.55 -7.93
N GLU A 314 -35.46 -1.54 -7.48
CA GLU A 314 -35.94 -0.14 -7.39
C GLU A 314 -34.85 0.88 -7.75
N GLN A 315 -35.20 1.90 -8.55
CA GLN A 315 -34.28 2.99 -8.93
C GLN A 315 -34.37 4.13 -7.92
N PHE A 316 -33.61 4.07 -6.83
CA PHE A 316 -33.33 5.26 -6.03
C PHE A 316 -32.15 6.03 -6.64
N GLN A 317 -32.29 7.33 -6.79
CA GLN A 317 -31.18 8.20 -7.15
C GLN A 317 -30.41 8.58 -5.88
N ILE A 318 -29.11 8.32 -5.86
CA ILE A 318 -28.25 8.71 -4.74
C ILE A 318 -28.06 10.22 -4.77
N ALA A 319 -28.42 10.88 -3.68
CA ALA A 319 -28.34 12.32 -3.55
C ALA A 319 -26.88 12.80 -3.48
N GLN A 320 -26.57 13.90 -4.18
CA GLN A 320 -25.26 14.57 -4.06
C GLN A 320 -25.17 15.38 -2.75
N THR A 321 -23.93 15.64 -2.29
CA THR A 321 -23.69 16.36 -1.03
C THR A 321 -24.39 17.73 -0.97
N ASN A 322 -24.38 18.48 -2.07
CA ASN A 322 -25.07 19.78 -2.18
C ASN A 322 -26.60 19.66 -2.07
N GLU A 323 -27.19 18.61 -2.65
CA GLU A 323 -28.63 18.31 -2.56
C GLU A 323 -29.02 17.96 -1.13
N LEU A 324 -28.24 17.10 -0.47
CA LEU A 324 -28.43 16.75 0.94
C LEU A 324 -28.35 17.99 1.85
N SER A 325 -27.36 18.85 1.66
CA SER A 325 -27.24 20.11 2.42
C SER A 325 -28.43 21.04 2.18
N LYS A 326 -28.93 21.13 0.96
CA LYS A 326 -30.10 21.96 0.61
C LYS A 326 -31.36 21.42 1.28
N LEU A 327 -31.60 20.11 1.19
CA LEU A 327 -32.74 19.46 1.82
C LEU A 327 -32.71 19.57 3.34
N LEU A 328 -31.54 19.42 3.95
CA LEU A 328 -31.40 19.58 5.39
C LEU A 328 -31.77 21.00 5.85
N ARG A 329 -31.34 22.03 5.10
CA ARG A 329 -31.71 23.42 5.37
C ARG A 329 -33.21 23.67 5.23
N GLN A 330 -33.89 22.94 4.35
CA GLN A 330 -35.36 22.98 4.20
C GLN A 330 -36.08 22.22 5.32
N ALA A 331 -35.50 21.11 5.79
CA ALA A 331 -36.06 20.28 6.86
C ALA A 331 -36.01 20.98 8.23
N ILE A 332 -34.98 21.79 8.51
CA ILE A 332 -34.80 22.45 9.81
C ILE A 332 -36.00 23.33 10.22
N PRO A 333 -36.50 24.28 9.40
CA PRO A 333 -37.69 25.05 9.75
C PRO A 333 -38.94 24.20 9.99
N GLN A 334 -39.14 23.14 9.20
CA GLN A 334 -40.28 22.23 9.33
C GLN A 334 -40.21 21.45 10.65
N ALA A 335 -39.02 20.93 10.97
CA ALA A 335 -38.77 20.23 12.22
C ALA A 335 -38.97 21.14 13.43
N ILE A 336 -38.53 22.40 13.37
CA ILE A 336 -38.74 23.39 14.44
C ILE A 336 -40.24 23.65 14.66
N ALA A 337 -41.03 23.69 13.60
CA ALA A 337 -42.48 23.90 13.69
C ALA A 337 -43.23 22.69 14.28
N ALA A 338 -42.66 21.49 14.14
CA ALA A 338 -43.24 20.23 14.62
C ALA A 338 -42.69 19.78 15.99
N LEU A 339 -41.95 20.63 16.72
CA LEU A 339 -41.39 20.26 18.02
C LEU A 339 -42.49 20.10 19.08
N GLU A 340 -42.45 18.97 19.77
CA GLU A 340 -43.36 18.65 20.88
C GLU A 340 -42.69 18.90 22.23
N GLY A 341 -43.49 19.23 23.25
CA GLY A 341 -43.04 19.43 24.63
C GLY A 341 -43.47 20.75 25.24
N ASN A 342 -42.99 21.05 26.45
CA ASN A 342 -43.24 22.33 27.09
C ASN A 342 -42.40 23.46 26.48
N VAL A 343 -42.76 24.72 26.76
CA VAL A 343 -42.13 25.91 26.16
C VAL A 343 -40.60 25.93 26.32
N LEU A 344 -40.10 25.55 27.51
CA LEU A 344 -38.66 25.51 27.79
C LEU A 344 -37.96 24.39 27.01
N GLN A 345 -38.60 23.22 26.88
CA GLN A 345 -38.09 22.10 26.09
C GLN A 345 -38.04 22.47 24.60
N GLN A 346 -39.12 23.00 24.04
CA GLN A 346 -39.17 23.45 22.64
C GLN A 346 -38.11 24.52 22.36
N GLN A 347 -37.87 25.44 23.30
CA GLN A 347 -36.82 26.44 23.16
C GLN A 347 -35.41 25.81 23.12
N ALA A 348 -35.13 24.85 24.01
CA ALA A 348 -33.85 24.13 24.02
C ALA A 348 -33.64 23.28 22.75
N GLN A 349 -34.70 22.62 22.27
CA GLN A 349 -34.71 21.84 21.03
C GLN A 349 -34.49 22.72 19.80
N ARG A 350 -35.16 23.87 19.73
CA ARG A 350 -34.95 24.85 18.66
C ARG A 350 -33.52 25.38 18.66
N LEU A 351 -32.95 25.67 19.83
CA LEU A 351 -31.58 26.17 19.93
C LEU A 351 -30.57 25.16 19.41
N ILE A 352 -30.75 23.85 19.64
CA ILE A 352 -29.79 22.87 19.13
C ILE A 352 -29.84 22.77 17.60
N LEU A 353 -31.03 22.78 17.00
CA LEU A 353 -31.19 22.72 15.54
C LEU A 353 -30.67 23.98 14.83
N GLN A 354 -30.65 25.13 15.51
CA GLN A 354 -30.15 26.39 14.97
C GLN A 354 -28.65 26.63 15.22
N ARG A 355 -28.11 26.14 16.34
CA ARG A 355 -26.71 26.36 16.73
C ARG A 355 -25.75 25.37 16.08
N LEU A 356 -26.20 24.14 15.84
CA LEU A 356 -25.37 23.14 15.19
C LEU A 356 -25.20 23.46 13.71
N GLN A 357 -23.99 23.27 13.22
CA GLN A 357 -23.70 23.42 11.80
C GLN A 357 -24.48 22.36 11.00
N PRO A 358 -25.03 22.70 9.83
CA PRO A 358 -25.74 21.74 8.98
C PRO A 358 -24.94 20.48 8.69
N GLU A 359 -23.63 20.59 8.51
CA GLU A 359 -22.73 19.47 8.23
C GLU A 359 -22.70 18.49 9.40
N TYR A 360 -22.66 19.00 10.64
CA TYR A 360 -22.71 18.15 11.84
C TYR A 360 -24.05 17.42 11.97
N LEU A 361 -25.15 18.12 11.68
CA LEU A 361 -26.49 17.53 11.69
C LEU A 361 -26.60 16.45 10.61
N LEU A 362 -26.08 16.70 9.40
CA LEU A 362 -26.07 15.72 8.32
C LEU A 362 -25.32 14.45 8.73
N GLU A 363 -24.09 14.59 9.22
CA GLU A 363 -23.30 13.46 9.73
C GLU A 363 -24.01 12.71 10.85
N GLU A 364 -24.73 13.41 11.74
CA GLU A 364 -25.48 12.75 12.80
C GLU A 364 -26.62 11.90 12.23
N LEU A 365 -27.34 12.42 11.23
CA LEU A 365 -28.40 11.68 10.55
C LEU A 365 -27.83 10.48 9.78
N THR A 366 -26.77 10.69 8.98
CA THR A 366 -26.24 9.67 8.08
C THR A 366 -25.35 8.65 8.76
N ASP A 367 -24.44 9.07 9.64
CA ASP A 367 -23.33 8.23 10.12
C ASP A 367 -23.61 7.63 11.51
N VAL A 368 -24.51 8.26 12.28
CA VAL A 368 -24.92 7.74 13.59
C VAL A 368 -26.25 7.04 13.50
N ILE A 369 -27.28 7.68 12.92
CA ILE A 369 -28.63 7.11 12.92
C ILE A 369 -28.80 6.10 11.79
N ASP A 370 -28.70 6.56 10.54
CA ASP A 370 -28.98 5.71 9.37
C ASP A 370 -27.91 4.62 9.21
N ALA A 371 -26.62 4.94 9.33
CA ALA A 371 -25.55 3.98 9.18
C ALA A 371 -25.52 2.86 10.24
N ARG A 372 -26.28 3.00 11.34
CA ARG A 372 -26.44 1.98 12.39
C ARG A 372 -27.82 1.32 12.38
N GLY A 373 -28.68 1.65 11.43
CA GLY A 373 -30.03 1.06 11.36
C GLY A 373 -30.93 1.44 12.53
N ILE A 374 -30.77 2.63 13.11
CA ILE A 374 -31.59 3.04 14.27
C ILE A 374 -32.98 3.46 13.78
N GLU A 375 -34.00 2.70 14.17
CA GLU A 375 -35.38 2.89 13.71
C GLU A 375 -36.28 3.63 14.70
N THR A 376 -35.91 3.66 15.99
CA THR A 376 -36.72 4.30 17.02
C THR A 376 -36.00 5.44 17.76
N LEU A 377 -36.78 6.41 18.26
CA LEU A 377 -36.28 7.48 19.12
C LEU A 377 -35.64 6.92 20.41
N ALA A 378 -36.23 5.87 20.99
CA ALA A 378 -35.72 5.27 22.21
C ALA A 378 -34.31 4.71 22.01
N ASP A 379 -34.11 3.96 20.91
CA ASP A 379 -32.80 3.40 20.56
C ASP A 379 -31.79 4.51 20.27
N TYR A 380 -32.20 5.56 19.55
CA TYR A 380 -31.34 6.72 19.33
C TYR A 380 -30.95 7.39 20.65
N GLN A 381 -31.85 7.50 21.64
CA GLN A 381 -31.55 8.14 22.92
C GLN A 381 -30.54 7.37 23.78
N GLU A 382 -30.55 6.04 23.69
CA GLU A 382 -29.65 5.16 24.47
C GLU A 382 -28.33 4.85 23.72
N THR A 383 -28.23 5.19 22.43
CA THR A 383 -27.03 4.93 21.62
C THR A 383 -25.80 5.71 22.09
N THR A 384 -24.65 5.04 22.17
CA THR A 384 -23.36 5.69 22.45
C THR A 384 -22.80 6.40 21.21
N ARG A 385 -22.32 7.63 21.39
CA ARG A 385 -21.82 8.51 20.32
C ARG A 385 -20.30 8.70 20.39
N THR A 386 -19.58 7.59 20.51
CA THR A 386 -18.12 7.58 20.56
C THR A 386 -17.50 8.32 19.37
N GLY A 387 -16.53 9.20 19.64
CA GLY A 387 -15.85 10.00 18.60
C GLY A 387 -16.60 11.27 18.16
N ARG A 388 -17.79 11.58 18.71
CA ARG A 388 -18.50 12.83 18.41
C ARG A 388 -18.09 13.94 19.38
N ASN A 389 -17.87 15.14 18.84
CA ASN A 389 -17.40 16.30 19.61
C ASN A 389 -18.46 16.97 20.49
N ILE A 390 -19.74 16.63 20.31
CA ILE A 390 -20.86 17.30 20.99
C ILE A 390 -21.68 16.25 21.74
N SER A 391 -21.80 16.45 23.05
CA SER A 391 -22.68 15.66 23.90
C SER A 391 -24.11 16.14 23.75
N LEU A 392 -25.03 15.22 23.45
CA LEU A 392 -26.45 15.52 23.31
C LEU A 392 -27.27 14.82 24.39
N ASN A 393 -28.14 15.59 25.05
CA ASN A 393 -29.12 15.07 26.00
C ASN A 393 -30.38 14.50 25.29
N LYS A 394 -31.27 13.86 26.05
CA LYS A 394 -32.48 13.21 25.51
C LYS A 394 -33.40 14.17 24.72
N SER A 395 -33.57 15.40 25.21
CA SER A 395 -34.39 16.41 24.53
C SER A 395 -33.77 16.87 23.21
N GLN A 396 -32.46 17.08 23.17
CA GLN A 396 -31.74 17.42 21.94
C GLN A 396 -31.78 16.28 20.92
N ARG A 397 -31.65 15.03 21.37
CA ARG A 397 -31.80 13.85 20.52
C ARG A 397 -33.23 13.74 19.96
N GLN A 398 -34.24 14.07 20.75
CA GLN A 398 -35.62 14.16 20.26
C GLN A 398 -35.77 15.20 19.14
N ALA A 399 -35.16 16.39 19.28
CA ALA A 399 -35.18 17.41 18.22
C ALA A 399 -34.53 16.92 16.91
N ILE A 400 -33.38 16.25 17.02
CA ILE A 400 -32.68 15.68 15.85
C ILE A 400 -33.49 14.53 15.24
N TRP A 401 -34.20 13.76 16.06
CA TRP A 401 -35.10 12.72 15.57
C TRP A 401 -36.26 13.31 14.77
N THR A 402 -36.91 14.36 15.27
CA THR A 402 -37.94 15.10 14.52
C THR A 402 -37.36 15.64 13.20
N LEU A 403 -36.14 16.20 13.23
CA LEU A 403 -35.44 16.63 12.03
C LEU A 403 -35.23 15.48 11.03
N ARG A 404 -34.82 14.29 11.50
CA ARG A 404 -34.67 13.09 10.66
C ARG A 404 -35.97 12.74 9.94
N LEU A 405 -37.11 12.76 10.63
CA LEU A 405 -38.40 12.39 10.04
C LEU A 405 -38.76 13.33 8.88
N HIS A 406 -38.60 14.65 9.07
CA HIS A 406 -38.83 15.63 8.00
C HIS A 406 -37.81 15.51 6.87
N PHE A 407 -36.53 15.30 7.20
CA PHE A 407 -35.48 15.13 6.20
C PHE A 407 -35.73 13.90 5.32
N ASN A 408 -36.10 12.76 5.93
CA ASN A 408 -36.43 11.54 5.21
C ASN A 408 -37.69 11.67 4.36
N GLN A 409 -38.69 12.43 4.83
CA GLN A 409 -39.87 12.73 4.02
C GLN A 409 -39.50 13.53 2.76
N LEU A 410 -38.66 14.56 2.89
CA LEU A 410 -38.20 15.35 1.73
C LEU A 410 -37.38 14.53 0.74
N LEU A 411 -36.51 13.63 1.23
CA LEU A 411 -35.78 12.68 0.40
C LEU A 411 -36.75 11.79 -0.41
N LYS A 412 -37.76 11.23 0.27
CA LYS A 412 -38.78 10.38 -0.34
C LYS A 412 -39.61 11.13 -1.38
N ASP A 413 -40.03 12.37 -1.08
CA ASP A 413 -40.81 13.21 -2.00
C ASP A 413 -40.03 13.55 -3.28
N GLN A 414 -38.70 13.61 -3.21
CA GLN A 414 -37.81 13.85 -4.35
C GLN A 414 -37.33 12.56 -5.04
N GLY A 415 -37.67 11.38 -4.51
CA GLY A 415 -37.22 10.09 -5.05
C GLY A 415 -35.72 9.85 -4.92
N ILE A 416 -35.05 10.51 -3.96
CA ILE A 416 -33.61 10.39 -3.73
C ILE A 416 -33.32 9.76 -2.37
N ALA A 417 -32.14 9.16 -2.23
CA ALA A 417 -31.72 8.48 -0.99
C ALA A 417 -30.27 8.81 -0.61
N THR A 418 -29.95 8.66 0.67
CA THR A 418 -28.56 8.72 1.15
C THR A 418 -27.84 7.38 0.93
N TRP A 419 -26.51 7.39 0.90
CA TRP A 419 -25.72 6.15 0.87
C TRP A 419 -26.03 5.22 2.05
N ALA A 420 -26.27 5.78 3.24
CA ALA A 420 -26.60 4.98 4.42
C ALA A 420 -27.96 4.28 4.27
N GLN A 421 -28.97 4.99 3.77
CA GLN A 421 -30.30 4.43 3.48
C GLN A 421 -30.22 3.35 2.39
N MET A 422 -29.44 3.58 1.34
CA MET A 422 -29.21 2.59 0.29
C MET A 422 -28.54 1.32 0.82
N ARG A 423 -27.60 1.45 1.76
CA ARG A 423 -26.95 0.31 2.40
C ARG A 423 -27.93 -0.51 3.25
N LEU A 424 -28.77 0.14 4.05
CA LEU A 424 -29.81 -0.54 4.82
C LEU A 424 -30.85 -1.21 3.90
N TYR A 425 -31.25 -0.53 2.84
CA TYR A 425 -32.16 -1.09 1.85
C TYR A 425 -31.56 -2.33 1.18
N ALA A 426 -30.30 -2.26 0.75
CA ALA A 426 -29.59 -3.40 0.18
C ALA A 426 -29.45 -4.56 1.18
N LEU A 427 -29.25 -4.27 2.47
CA LEU A 427 -29.21 -5.27 3.54
C LEU A 427 -30.55 -6.00 3.69
N ASP A 428 -31.64 -5.24 3.85
CA ASP A 428 -33.00 -5.79 3.95
C ASP A 428 -33.37 -6.62 2.71
N ARG A 429 -32.96 -6.15 1.53
CA ARG A 429 -33.14 -6.88 0.28
C ARG A 429 -32.33 -8.16 0.23
N LEU A 430 -31.09 -8.16 0.71
CA LEU A 430 -30.27 -9.38 0.79
C LEU A 430 -30.99 -10.45 1.62
N HIS A 431 -31.59 -10.07 2.75
CA HIS A 431 -32.31 -11.00 3.65
C HIS A 431 -33.63 -11.52 3.08
N THR A 432 -34.29 -10.72 2.23
CA THR A 432 -35.59 -11.06 1.64
C THR A 432 -35.51 -11.66 0.23
N MET A 433 -34.31 -11.67 -0.38
CA MET A 433 -34.08 -12.20 -1.73
C MET A 433 -34.20 -13.74 -1.75
N PRO A 434 -34.87 -14.34 -2.75
CA PRO A 434 -35.00 -15.81 -2.83
C PRO A 434 -33.68 -16.55 -3.06
N ASP A 435 -32.72 -15.92 -3.73
CA ASP A 435 -31.41 -16.48 -4.06
C ASP A 435 -30.33 -15.38 -3.97
N PRO A 436 -29.93 -14.99 -2.73
CA PRO A 436 -28.95 -13.93 -2.55
C PRO A 436 -27.57 -14.38 -3.04
N PRO A 437 -26.72 -13.46 -3.53
CA PRO A 437 -25.34 -13.79 -3.86
C PRO A 437 -24.58 -14.26 -2.61
N VAL A 438 -24.16 -15.53 -2.60
CA VAL A 438 -23.37 -16.12 -1.51
C VAL A 438 -21.90 -16.15 -1.89
N TYR A 439 -21.04 -15.77 -0.95
CA TYR A 439 -19.59 -15.94 -1.04
C TYR A 439 -19.12 -16.93 0.02
N ASP A 440 -18.18 -17.80 -0.36
CA ASP A 440 -17.55 -18.74 0.58
C ASP A 440 -16.65 -18.02 1.58
N ALA A 441 -16.07 -16.89 1.16
CA ALA A 441 -15.25 -16.05 2.03
C ALA A 441 -15.34 -14.58 1.64
N VAL A 442 -15.21 -13.69 2.64
CA VAL A 442 -15.07 -12.26 2.40
C VAL A 442 -13.86 -11.69 3.12
N VAL A 443 -13.07 -10.89 2.40
CA VAL A 443 -11.93 -10.14 2.90
C VAL A 443 -12.23 -8.65 2.75
N VAL A 444 -12.12 -7.90 3.83
CA VAL A 444 -12.35 -6.45 3.84
C VAL A 444 -11.05 -5.73 4.13
N ASP A 445 -10.55 -5.00 3.14
CA ASP A 445 -9.40 -4.12 3.28
C ASP A 445 -9.86 -2.67 3.46
N GLU A 446 -9.15 -1.91 4.30
CA GLU A 446 -9.42 -0.50 4.58
C GLU A 446 -10.90 -0.20 4.96
N THR A 447 -11.39 -0.76 6.08
CA THR A 447 -12.74 -0.47 6.58
C THR A 447 -12.87 0.97 7.10
N PRO A 448 -13.79 1.79 6.58
CA PRO A 448 -14.35 2.91 7.35
C PRO A 448 -15.09 2.35 8.57
N THR A 449 -14.97 3.02 9.70
CA THR A 449 -15.57 2.57 10.97
C THR A 449 -17.09 2.37 10.88
N ASN A 450 -17.53 1.22 11.42
CA ASN A 450 -18.83 0.84 11.98
C ASN A 450 -19.97 0.31 11.08
N SER A 451 -20.01 0.51 9.75
CA SER A 451 -21.22 0.11 8.97
C SER A 451 -21.01 -0.99 7.93
N ILE A 452 -19.81 -1.06 7.36
CA ILE A 452 -19.45 -2.02 6.31
C ILE A 452 -19.24 -3.46 6.86
N PRO A 453 -18.69 -3.67 8.08
CA PRO A 453 -18.42 -5.02 8.57
C PRO A 453 -19.66 -5.90 8.75
N GLN A 454 -20.77 -5.36 9.29
CA GLN A 454 -21.97 -6.17 9.55
C GLN A 454 -22.64 -6.64 8.26
N LEU A 455 -22.73 -5.76 7.28
CA LEU A 455 -23.24 -6.03 5.95
C LEU A 455 -22.42 -7.09 5.20
N VAL A 456 -21.10 -7.01 5.30
CA VAL A 456 -20.18 -7.97 4.69
C VAL A 456 -20.30 -9.36 5.34
N ILE A 457 -20.51 -9.43 6.65
CA ILE A 457 -20.68 -10.69 7.36
C ILE A 457 -21.93 -11.45 6.86
N ASP A 458 -23.01 -10.75 6.52
CA ASP A 458 -24.27 -11.37 6.11
C ASP A 458 -24.20 -12.06 4.73
N PHE A 459 -23.26 -11.66 3.87
CA PHE A 459 -22.93 -12.36 2.62
C PHE A 459 -22.33 -13.76 2.81
N GLN A 460 -21.89 -14.08 4.03
CA GLN A 460 -21.40 -15.43 4.39
C GLN A 460 -22.47 -16.30 5.08
N GLN A 461 -23.53 -15.70 5.64
CA GLN A 461 -24.43 -16.39 6.59
C GLN A 461 -25.61 -17.13 5.94
N HIS A 462 -25.67 -17.25 4.61
CA HIS A 462 -26.74 -17.94 3.90
C HIS A 462 -26.28 -19.27 3.28
N LYS A 463 -25.61 -20.12 4.08
CA LYS A 463 -25.53 -21.56 3.79
C LYS A 463 -26.54 -22.29 4.70
N PRO A 464 -27.39 -23.17 4.15
CA PRO A 464 -28.34 -23.96 4.92
C PRO A 464 -27.67 -24.86 5.95
#